data_AF-A0A7S2MKA3-F1
#
_entry.id   AF-A0A7S2MKA3-F1
#
_cell.length_a   1.000
_cell.length_b   1.000
_cell.length_c   1.000
_cell.angle_alpha   90.00
_cell.angle_beta   90.00
_cell.angle_gamma   90.00
#
_symmetry.space_group_name_H-M   'P 1'
#
loop_
_entity.id
_entity.type
_entity.pdbx_description
1 polymer ?
#
loop_
_entity_poly.entity_id
_entity_poly.type
_entity_poly.pdbx_seq_one_letter_code
_entity_poly.pdbx_strand_id
1 'polypeptide(L)'
;RWSQAWGYNYAYSGTVSRGRELRSDDEESKMVRYLIDRANDLVSGIIKSSHKRPYNGCLQNWYEPDHTIGAHSDDEKDLRDGYPIFSLTWGGTRRFLFKARADSPSPCISKKRDLFLEDGDLLVM
;
A
#
# COMPACT_ATOMS: atom_id res chain seq x y z
N ARG A 1 -7.23 5.12 -13.54
CA ARG A 1 -6.56 4.01 -12.82
C ARG A 1 -7.61 2.99 -12.42
N TRP A 2 -7.23 1.71 -12.35
CA TRP A 2 -8.09 0.66 -11.79
C TRP A 2 -7.52 0.18 -10.46
N SER A 3 -8.40 -0.35 -9.61
CA SER A 3 -8.01 -0.83 -8.29
C SER A 3 -8.80 -2.07 -7.92
N GLN A 4 -8.15 -2.97 -7.19
CA GLN A 4 -8.77 -4.16 -6.62
C GLN A 4 -8.24 -4.37 -5.21
N ALA A 5 -9.15 -4.46 -4.24
CA ALA A 5 -8.81 -4.94 -2.90
C ALA A 5 -8.80 -6.48 -2.90
N TRP A 6 -7.91 -7.09 -2.14
CA TRP A 6 -7.77 -8.53 -1.97
C TRP A 6 -7.75 -8.88 -0.49
N GLY A 7 -8.35 -10.01 -0.11
CA GLY A 7 -8.36 -10.55 1.25
C GLY A 7 -9.29 -9.82 2.22
N TYR A 8 -9.21 -8.50 2.28
CA TYR A 8 -10.06 -7.65 3.13
C TYR A 8 -10.67 -6.49 2.34
N ASN A 9 -11.78 -5.95 2.83
CA ASN A 9 -12.39 -4.77 2.22
C ASN A 9 -11.54 -3.53 2.50
N TYR A 10 -11.42 -2.65 1.52
CA TYR A 10 -10.75 -1.37 1.70
C TYR A 10 -11.77 -0.25 1.57
N ALA A 11 -11.96 0.52 2.65
CA ALA A 11 -12.82 1.68 2.65
C ALA A 11 -11.99 2.95 2.42
N TYR A 12 -12.42 3.78 1.48
CA TYR A 12 -11.83 5.11 1.27
C TYR A 12 -12.89 6.10 0.83
N SER A 13 -12.98 7.23 1.55
CA SER A 13 -13.83 8.38 1.20
C SER A 13 -15.29 8.00 0.89
N GLY A 14 -15.88 7.09 1.68
CA GLY A 14 -17.27 6.63 1.53
C GLY A 14 -17.49 5.55 0.46
N THR A 15 -16.44 5.15 -0.25
CA THR A 15 -16.47 4.01 -1.17
C THR A 15 -15.83 2.80 -0.51
N VAL A 16 -16.47 1.64 -0.61
CA VAL A 16 -15.89 0.37 -0.14
C VAL A 16 -15.51 -0.47 -1.33
N SER A 17 -14.20 -0.67 -1.53
CA SER A 17 -13.66 -1.64 -2.46
C SER A 17 -13.75 -3.03 -1.81
N ARG A 18 -14.60 -3.89 -2.35
CA ARG A 18 -14.77 -5.25 -1.83
C ARG A 18 -13.52 -6.08 -2.11
N GLY A 19 -12.99 -6.68 -1.05
CA GLY A 19 -11.86 -7.59 -1.13
C GLY A 19 -12.25 -8.85 -1.90
N ARG A 20 -11.54 -9.16 -2.99
CA ARG A 20 -11.63 -10.49 -3.60
C ARG A 20 -11.02 -11.52 -2.67
N GLU A 21 -11.66 -12.67 -2.59
CA GLU A 21 -11.15 -13.82 -1.84
C GLU A 21 -9.83 -14.31 -2.45
N LEU A 22 -8.85 -14.65 -1.59
CA LEU A 22 -7.55 -15.20 -2.01
C LEU A 22 -7.66 -16.70 -2.26
N ARG A 23 -8.20 -17.06 -3.43
CA ARG A 23 -8.48 -18.45 -3.79
C ARG A 23 -7.22 -19.19 -4.25
N SER A 24 -7.18 -20.50 -4.00
CA SER A 24 -6.05 -21.35 -4.39
C SER A 24 -6.10 -21.84 -5.84
N ASP A 25 -7.22 -21.65 -6.54
CA ASP A 25 -7.43 -22.03 -7.93
C ASP A 25 -7.25 -20.87 -8.92
N ASP A 26 -6.94 -19.66 -8.43
CA ASP A 26 -6.74 -18.44 -9.22
C ASP A 26 -5.29 -17.97 -9.13
N GLU A 27 -4.62 -17.82 -10.28
CA GLU A 27 -3.19 -17.47 -10.34
C GLU A 27 -2.90 -16.06 -9.79
N GLU A 28 -3.81 -15.11 -10.03
CA GLU A 28 -3.67 -13.76 -9.50
C GLU A 28 -3.77 -13.77 -7.96
N SER A 29 -4.77 -14.47 -7.41
CA SER A 29 -4.91 -14.69 -5.98
C SER A 29 -3.68 -15.36 -5.35
N LYS A 30 -3.06 -16.34 -6.02
CA LYS A 30 -1.82 -16.97 -5.55
C LYS A 30 -0.67 -15.98 -5.45
N MET A 31 -0.48 -15.15 -6.48
CA MET A 31 0.55 -14.12 -6.48
C MET A 31 0.30 -13.10 -5.37
N VAL A 32 -0.92 -12.58 -5.23
CA VAL A 32 -1.26 -11.63 -4.17
C VAL A 32 -1.05 -12.25 -2.78
N ARG A 33 -1.46 -13.50 -2.58
CA ARG A 33 -1.22 -14.23 -1.33
C ARG A 33 0.27 -14.38 -1.04
N TYR A 34 1.06 -14.74 -2.04
CA TYR A 34 2.51 -14.81 -1.89
C TYR A 34 3.11 -13.48 -1.42
N LEU A 35 2.67 -12.35 -2.00
CA LEU A 35 3.15 -11.02 -1.60
C LEU A 35 2.75 -10.64 -0.17
N ILE A 36 1.50 -10.91 0.22
CA ILE A 36 1.03 -10.74 1.61
C ILE A 36 1.87 -11.60 2.55
N ASP A 37 2.21 -12.81 2.14
CA ASP A 37 3.04 -13.70 2.94
C ASP A 37 4.46 -13.16 3.11
N ARG A 38 5.05 -12.60 2.04
CA ARG A 38 6.35 -11.92 2.10
C ARG A 38 6.34 -10.66 2.98
N ALA A 39 5.29 -9.86 2.95
CA ALA A 39 5.15 -8.70 3.84
C ALA A 39 5.10 -9.13 5.31
N ASN A 40 4.38 -10.23 5.61
CA ASN A 40 4.33 -10.83 6.95
C ASN A 40 5.70 -11.34 7.42
N ASP A 41 6.52 -11.89 6.52
CA ASP A 41 7.88 -12.31 6.87
C ASP A 41 8.77 -11.09 7.18
N LEU A 42 8.69 -10.05 6.34
CA LEU A 42 9.53 -8.85 6.44
C LEU A 42 9.24 -8.01 7.68
N VAL A 43 7.96 -7.86 8.05
CA VAL A 43 7.55 -6.96 9.15
C VAL A 43 8.18 -7.35 10.49
N SER A 44 8.49 -8.63 10.69
CA SER A 44 9.16 -9.13 11.89
C SER A 44 10.56 -8.52 12.12
N GLY A 45 11.23 -8.10 11.04
CA GLY A 45 12.51 -7.40 11.09
C GLY A 45 12.40 -5.88 11.24
N ILE A 46 11.20 -5.31 11.12
CA ILE A 46 10.96 -3.86 11.12
C ILE A 46 10.36 -3.43 12.47
N ILE A 47 9.40 -4.18 13.00
CA ILE A 47 8.74 -3.87 14.27
C ILE A 47 8.72 -5.08 15.20
N LYS A 48 8.71 -4.82 16.50
CA LYS A 48 8.41 -5.85 17.51
C LYS A 48 6.90 -6.08 17.53
N SER A 49 6.45 -7.17 16.92
CA SER A 49 5.05 -7.56 16.87
C SER A 49 4.79 -8.85 17.65
N SER A 50 3.70 -8.90 18.42
CA SER A 50 3.15 -10.15 18.97
C SER A 50 2.28 -10.92 17.96
N HIS A 51 1.94 -10.30 16.83
CA HIS A 51 1.15 -10.90 15.77
C HIS A 51 2.08 -11.52 14.73
N LYS A 52 1.93 -12.83 14.53
CA LYS A 52 2.76 -13.59 13.59
C LYS A 52 2.54 -13.20 12.13
N ARG A 53 1.30 -12.84 11.76
CA ARG A 53 0.89 -12.52 10.38
C ARG A 53 -0.11 -11.36 10.37
N PRO A 54 0.33 -10.12 10.61
CA PRO A 54 -0.56 -8.96 10.73
C PRO A 54 -1.20 -8.52 9.41
N TYR A 55 -0.61 -8.80 8.25
CA TYR A 55 -1.15 -8.43 6.95
C TYR A 55 -2.10 -9.50 6.42
N ASN A 56 -3.29 -9.05 6.02
CA ASN A 56 -4.40 -9.89 5.58
C ASN A 56 -5.06 -9.41 4.28
N GLY A 57 -4.54 -8.34 3.67
CA GLY A 57 -5.07 -7.80 2.44
C GLY A 57 -4.06 -6.99 1.65
N CYS A 58 -4.42 -6.68 0.41
CA CYS A 58 -3.62 -5.92 -0.54
C CYS A 58 -4.54 -5.05 -1.40
N LEU A 59 -4.15 -3.79 -1.62
CA LEU A 59 -4.78 -2.92 -2.60
C LEU A 59 -3.89 -2.85 -3.84
N GLN A 60 -4.30 -3.52 -4.90
CA GLN A 60 -3.61 -3.49 -6.19
C GLN A 60 -4.12 -2.33 -7.03
N ASN A 61 -3.20 -1.62 -7.70
CA ASN A 61 -3.53 -0.50 -8.57
C ASN A 61 -2.87 -0.65 -9.94
N TRP A 62 -3.64 -0.50 -11.01
CA TRP A 62 -3.15 -0.48 -12.39
C TRP A 62 -3.20 0.92 -12.97
N TYR A 63 -2.06 1.36 -13.50
CA TYR A 63 -1.86 2.68 -14.06
C TYR A 63 -1.48 2.58 -15.54
N GLU A 64 -2.21 3.30 -16.39
CA GLU A 64 -1.79 3.60 -17.75
C GLU A 64 -0.86 4.84 -17.70
N PRO A 65 -0.20 5.22 -18.80
CA PRO A 65 0.75 6.34 -18.80
C PRO A 65 0.17 7.68 -18.33
N ASP A 66 -1.12 7.94 -18.60
CA ASP A 66 -1.83 9.17 -18.25
C ASP A 66 -2.52 9.11 -16.87
N HIS A 67 -2.60 7.91 -16.27
CA HIS A 67 -3.21 7.73 -14.96
C HIS A 67 -2.38 8.38 -13.85
N THR A 68 -3.04 9.20 -13.03
CA THR A 68 -2.46 9.83 -11.84
C THR A 68 -3.32 9.55 -10.60
N ILE A 69 -2.74 9.80 -9.42
CA ILE A 69 -3.48 9.82 -8.15
C ILE A 69 -3.19 11.16 -7.45
N GLY A 70 -4.25 11.82 -7.00
CA GLY A 70 -4.15 13.10 -6.30
C GLY A 70 -3.49 12.95 -4.92
N ALA A 71 -3.07 14.08 -4.35
CA ALA A 71 -2.53 14.09 -2.99
C ALA A 71 -3.57 13.60 -1.98
N HIS A 72 -3.22 12.57 -1.21
CA HIS A 72 -4.04 12.01 -0.14
C HIS A 72 -3.13 11.39 0.93
N SER A 73 -3.73 11.07 2.08
CA SER A 73 -3.18 10.13 3.06
C SER A 73 -4.03 8.86 3.00
N ASP A 74 -3.43 7.72 3.33
CA ASP A 74 -4.17 6.48 3.50
C ASP A 74 -5.22 6.62 4.61
N ASP A 75 -6.37 5.95 4.45
CA ASP A 75 -7.39 5.87 5.50
C ASP A 75 -7.00 4.74 6.47
N GLU A 76 -6.51 5.13 7.64
CA GLU A 76 -5.95 4.19 8.62
C GLU A 76 -7.00 3.64 9.61
N LYS A 77 -8.28 4.03 9.51
CA LYS A 77 -9.31 3.64 10.49
C LYS A 77 -9.49 2.12 10.65
N ASP A 78 -9.35 1.40 9.54
CA ASP A 78 -9.46 -0.07 9.50
C ASP A 78 -8.06 -0.74 9.44
N LEU A 79 -6.99 0.05 9.55
CA LEU A 79 -5.62 -0.43 9.59
C LEU A 79 -5.14 -0.55 11.03
N ARG A 80 -4.07 -1.33 11.22
CA ARG A 80 -3.48 -1.54 12.54
C ARG A 80 -2.42 -0.47 12.82
N ASP A 81 -2.63 0.29 13.89
CA ASP A 81 -1.68 1.33 14.33
C ASP A 81 -0.25 0.80 14.49
N GLY A 82 0.71 1.54 13.94
CA GLY A 82 2.14 1.26 14.05
C GLY A 82 2.66 0.16 13.12
N TYR A 83 1.83 -0.36 12.21
CA TYR A 83 2.25 -1.31 11.17
C TYR A 83 2.48 -0.54 9.87
N PRO A 84 3.64 -0.73 9.21
CA PRO A 84 3.94 0.01 7.99
C PRO A 84 3.06 -0.43 6.82
N ILE A 85 2.96 0.41 5.80
CA ILE A 85 2.38 0.06 4.51
C ILE A 85 3.51 -0.35 3.57
N PHE A 86 3.40 -1.54 2.98
CA PHE A 86 4.31 -2.03 1.95
C PHE A 86 3.73 -1.72 0.56
N SER A 87 4.46 -0.94 -0.23
CA SER A 87 4.08 -0.55 -1.60
C SER A 87 5.12 -1.07 -2.60
N LEU A 88 4.73 -2.06 -3.40
CA LEU A 88 5.59 -2.69 -4.41
C LEU A 88 5.19 -2.20 -5.81
N THR A 89 6.18 -1.78 -6.60
CA THR A 89 5.98 -1.26 -7.95
C THR A 89 6.53 -2.22 -8.99
N TRP A 90 5.79 -2.41 -10.08
CA TRP A 90 6.24 -3.13 -11.27
C TRP A 90 5.88 -2.38 -12.55
N GLY A 91 6.67 -2.57 -13.60
CA GLY A 91 6.48 -1.99 -14.91
C GLY A 91 7.11 -0.59 -15.05
N GLY A 92 6.38 0.34 -15.65
CA GLY A 92 6.93 1.65 -16.01
C GLY A 92 7.21 2.54 -14.80
N THR A 93 8.34 3.25 -14.82
CA THR A 93 8.75 4.20 -13.78
C THR A 93 7.66 5.24 -13.48
N ARG A 94 7.49 5.57 -12.20
CA ARG A 94 6.52 6.57 -11.72
C ARG A 94 7.18 7.52 -10.72
N ARG A 95 6.84 8.81 -10.83
CA ARG A 95 7.24 9.81 -9.84
C ARG A 95 6.28 9.77 -8.66
N PHE A 96 6.78 9.48 -7.46
CA PHE A 96 6.03 9.48 -6.22
C PHE A 96 6.34 10.74 -5.41
N LEU A 97 5.31 11.37 -4.84
CA LEU A 97 5.41 12.68 -4.19
C LEU A 97 4.96 12.60 -2.72
N PHE A 98 5.86 12.94 -1.80
CA PHE A 98 5.54 13.15 -0.39
C PHE A 98 5.33 14.64 -0.10
N LYS A 99 4.29 14.92 0.69
CA LYS A 99 4.04 16.26 1.23
C LYS A 99 3.60 16.12 2.68
N ALA A 100 4.33 16.75 3.60
CA ALA A 100 3.89 16.85 4.99
C ALA A 100 2.54 17.56 5.07
N ARG A 101 1.65 17.08 5.96
CA ARG A 101 0.36 17.73 6.20
C ARG A 101 0.57 19.09 6.87
N ALA A 102 -0.32 20.04 6.59
CA ALA A 102 -0.22 21.40 7.12
C ALA A 102 -0.40 21.47 8.65
N ASP A 103 -1.09 20.48 9.22
CA ASP A 103 -1.34 20.29 10.66
C ASP A 103 -0.25 19.45 11.36
N SER A 104 0.85 19.10 10.66
CA SER A 104 1.93 18.34 11.28
C SER A 104 2.61 19.16 12.39
N PRO A 105 2.83 18.61 13.59
CA PRO A 105 3.47 19.30 14.70
C PRO A 105 4.97 19.59 14.44
N SER A 106 5.56 19.03 13.38
CA SER A 106 6.92 19.35 12.97
C SER A 106 6.94 20.63 12.12
N PRO A 107 7.70 21.68 12.51
CA PRO A 107 7.80 22.95 11.77
C PRO A 107 8.65 22.83 10.49
N CYS A 108 8.84 21.62 9.97
CA CYS A 108 9.51 21.41 8.70
C CYS A 108 8.62 21.98 7.60
N ILE A 109 9.05 23.13 7.07
CA ILE A 109 8.53 23.77 5.85
C ILE A 109 8.03 22.69 4.91
N SER A 110 6.77 22.79 4.47
CA SER A 110 6.04 21.85 3.61
C SER A 110 6.71 21.69 2.23
N LYS A 111 7.96 21.24 2.20
CA LYS A 111 8.72 20.96 0.99
C LYS A 111 8.24 19.61 0.50
N LYS A 112 7.67 19.62 -0.70
CA LYS A 112 7.42 18.40 -1.44
C LYS A 112 8.75 17.66 -1.61
N ARG A 113 8.76 16.38 -1.31
CA ARG A 113 9.86 15.46 -1.63
C ARG A 113 9.35 14.50 -2.67
N ASP A 114 10.22 14.05 -3.54
CA ASP A 114 9.89 13.08 -4.57
C ASP A 114 10.96 12.02 -4.70
N LEU A 115 10.53 10.86 -5.18
CA LEU A 115 11.39 9.81 -5.67
C LEU A 115 10.78 9.22 -6.94
N PHE A 116 11.61 8.54 -7.73
CA PHE A 116 11.14 7.69 -8.80
C PHE A 116 11.04 6.27 -8.27
N LEU A 117 9.87 5.66 -8.44
CA LEU A 117 9.63 4.24 -8.22
C LEU A 117 9.82 3.54 -9.56
N GLU A 118 10.78 2.62 -9.60
CA GLU A 118 11.13 1.80 -10.75
C GLU A 118 10.54 0.38 -10.63
N ASP A 119 10.74 -0.42 -11.67
CA ASP A 119 10.31 -1.82 -11.68
C ASP A 119 11.04 -2.61 -10.57
N GLY A 120 10.27 -3.20 -9.65
CA GLY A 120 10.77 -3.99 -8.53
C GLY A 120 11.01 -3.20 -7.24
N ASP A 121 10.79 -1.89 -7.23
CA ASP A 121 10.97 -1.08 -6.01
C ASP A 121 9.92 -1.40 -4.96
N LEU A 122 10.39 -1.63 -3.73
CA LEU A 122 9.58 -1.77 -2.52
C LEU A 122 9.76 -0.54 -1.62
N LEU A 123 8.70 0.25 -1.50
CA LEU A 123 8.61 1.36 -0.56
C LEU A 123 7.91 0.89 0.72
N VAL A 124 8.49 1.20 1.88
CA VAL A 124 7.92 0.91 3.21
C VAL A 124 7.65 2.25 3.89
N MET A 125 6.39 2.51 4.22
CA MET A 125 5.92 3.78 4.81
C MET A 125 5.38 3.57 6.22
#